data_AF-A0A661I8F8-F1
#
_entry.id   AF-A0A661I8F8-F1
#
_cell.length_a   1.000
_cell.length_b   1.000
_cell.length_c   1.000
_cell.angle_alpha   90.00
_cell.angle_beta   90.00
_cell.angle_gamma   90.00
#
_symmetry.space_group_name_H-M   'P 1'
#
loop_
_entity.id
_entity.type
_entity.pdbx_description
1 polymer ?
#
loop_
_entity_poly.entity_id
_entity_poly.type
_entity_poly.pdbx_seq_one_letter_code
_entity_poly.pdbx_strand_id
1 'polypeptide(L)'
;MLCDNLYNVDFKDTHRAIITLCDENHPIFKAHFPSQPILPGFIHFEIVADIFELDITAIKKAKFTKIITPLQTLTYEKNSNKFKVFCEDAEVASFSL
;
A
#
# COMPACT_ATOMS: atom_id res chain seq x y z
N MET A 1 -7.86 -1.55 13.51
CA MET A 1 -7.54 -2.45 12.40
C MET A 1 -6.03 -2.56 12.21
N LEU A 2 -5.56 -3.51 11.40
CA LEU A 2 -4.13 -3.80 11.23
C LEU A 2 -3.33 -2.58 10.73
N CYS A 3 -3.96 -1.73 9.93
CA CYS A 3 -3.35 -0.55 9.30
C CYS A 3 -3.56 0.76 10.08
N ASP A 4 -4.08 0.71 11.32
CA ASP A 4 -4.34 1.93 12.10
C ASP A 4 -3.06 2.74 12.30
N ASN A 5 -3.04 3.98 11.81
CA ASN A 5 -1.88 4.88 11.85
C ASN A 5 -0.65 4.39 11.05
N LEU A 6 -0.82 3.42 10.14
CA LEU A 6 0.26 2.96 9.26
C LEU A 6 0.62 4.00 8.19
N TYR A 7 -0.34 4.83 7.80
CA TYR A 7 -0.17 5.83 6.75
C TYR A 7 -1.06 7.04 6.98
N ASN A 8 -0.67 8.16 6.38
CA ASN A 8 -1.50 9.34 6.23
C ASN A 8 -1.97 9.46 4.77
N VAL A 9 -3.20 9.92 4.55
CA VAL A 9 -3.70 10.22 3.20
C VAL A 9 -3.37 11.66 2.86
N ASP A 10 -2.48 11.86 1.90
CA ASP A 10 -2.08 13.18 1.42
C ASP A 10 -3.01 13.69 0.32
N PHE A 11 -3.55 12.76 -0.49
CA PHE A 11 -4.51 13.04 -1.56
C PHE A 11 -5.38 11.81 -1.84
N LYS A 12 -6.65 12.02 -2.19
CA LYS A 12 -7.56 10.98 -2.67
C LYS A 12 -8.59 11.56 -3.63
N ASP A 13 -8.79 10.88 -4.75
CA ASP A 13 -9.98 10.97 -5.59
C ASP A 13 -10.50 9.57 -5.94
N THR A 14 -11.39 9.47 -6.94
CA THR A 14 -12.01 8.21 -7.36
C THR A 14 -11.06 7.24 -8.07
N HIS A 15 -9.95 7.72 -8.61
CA HIS A 15 -8.99 6.95 -9.42
C HIS A 15 -7.57 6.97 -8.86
N ARG A 16 -7.26 7.83 -7.89
CA ARG A 16 -5.92 8.02 -7.38
C ARG A 16 -5.92 8.29 -5.88
N ALA A 17 -4.94 7.73 -5.19
CA ALA A 17 -4.62 8.09 -3.82
C ALA A 17 -3.11 8.25 -3.63
N ILE A 18 -2.71 9.21 -2.82
CA ILE A 18 -1.32 9.43 -2.41
C ILE A 18 -1.30 9.31 -0.89
N ILE A 19 -0.41 8.46 -0.39
CA ILE A 19 -0.23 8.26 1.04
C ILE A 19 1.24 8.39 1.42
N THR A 20 1.49 8.74 2.67
CA THR A 20 2.81 8.69 3.28
C THR A 20 2.80 7.67 4.42
N LEU A 21 3.69 6.68 4.34
CA LEU A 21 3.84 5.66 5.39
C LEU A 21 4.40 6.26 6.67
N CYS A 22 4.03 5.70 7.81
CA CYS A 22 4.62 6.05 9.09
C CYS A 22 6.08 5.59 9.21
N ASP A 23 6.69 5.86 10.35
CA ASP A 23 8.04 5.41 10.69
C ASP A 23 8.10 3.90 11.03
N GLU A 24 9.31 3.41 11.25
CA GLU A 24 9.61 2.02 11.64
C GLU A 24 9.04 1.60 13.01
N ASN A 25 8.53 2.54 13.82
CA ASN A 25 8.00 2.22 15.14
C ASN A 25 6.63 1.55 15.11
N HIS A 26 5.94 1.59 13.97
CA HIS A 26 4.64 0.96 13.79
C HIS A 26 4.74 -0.58 13.93
N PRO A 27 3.77 -1.24 14.57
CA PRO A 27 3.80 -2.68 14.80
C PRO A 27 4.07 -3.54 13.55
N ILE A 28 3.52 -3.15 12.39
CA ILE A 28 3.77 -3.83 11.10
C ILE A 28 5.26 -3.84 10.76
N PHE A 29 5.94 -2.70 10.83
CA PHE A 29 7.35 -2.59 10.46
C PHE A 29 8.26 -3.28 11.48
N LYS A 30 7.91 -3.23 12.77
CA LYS A 30 8.59 -3.99 13.82
C LYS A 30 8.50 -5.50 13.59
N ALA A 31 7.38 -5.98 13.04
CA ALA A 31 7.18 -7.40 12.76
C ALA A 31 7.78 -7.83 11.41
N HIS A 32 7.91 -6.93 10.43
CA HIS A 32 8.25 -7.26 9.05
C HIS A 32 9.30 -6.30 8.49
N PHE A 33 10.58 -6.51 8.73
CA PHE A 33 11.20 -7.46 9.64
C PHE A 33 11.96 -6.69 10.75
N PRO A 34 12.15 -7.26 11.96
CA PRO A 34 12.74 -6.53 13.09
C PRO A 34 14.06 -5.81 12.80
N SER A 35 14.90 -6.35 11.92
CA SER A 35 16.18 -5.76 11.51
C SER A 35 16.15 -5.07 10.15
N GLN A 36 15.04 -5.16 9.42
CA GLN A 36 14.85 -4.62 8.09
C GLN A 36 13.37 -4.30 7.88
N PRO A 37 12.89 -3.15 8.39
CA PRO A 37 11.48 -2.78 8.29
C PRO A 37 11.11 -2.54 6.83
N ILE A 38 10.15 -3.32 6.34
CA ILE A 38 9.63 -3.25 4.97
C ILE A 38 8.12 -3.43 4.98
N LEU A 39 7.42 -2.80 4.05
CA LEU A 39 5.98 -2.97 3.93
C LEU A 39 5.66 -4.42 3.47
N PRO A 40 4.86 -5.20 4.21
CA PRO A 40 4.38 -6.49 3.72
C PRO A 40 3.53 -6.30 2.46
N GLY A 41 3.72 -7.13 1.44
CA GLY A 41 3.03 -6.96 0.15
C GLY A 41 1.50 -6.97 0.25
N PHE A 42 0.93 -7.74 1.19
CA PHE A 42 -0.53 -7.81 1.35
C PHE A 42 -1.15 -6.52 1.89
N ILE A 43 -0.36 -5.66 2.55
CA ILE A 43 -0.84 -4.38 3.07
C ILE A 43 -1.32 -3.46 1.95
N HIS A 44 -0.83 -3.61 0.72
CA HIS A 44 -1.39 -2.91 -0.43
C HIS A 44 -2.89 -3.17 -0.60
N PHE A 45 -3.36 -4.39 -0.32
CA PHE A 45 -4.77 -4.73 -0.42
C PHE A 45 -5.58 -4.07 0.69
N GLU A 46 -5.08 -4.11 1.93
CA GLU A 46 -5.71 -3.43 3.07
C GLU A 46 -5.83 -1.92 2.82
N ILE A 47 -4.76 -1.30 2.30
CA ILE A 47 -4.75 0.13 1.98
C ILE A 47 -5.79 0.45 0.91
N VAL A 48 -5.87 -0.30 -0.19
CA VAL A 48 -6.88 0.02 -1.22
C VAL A 48 -8.30 -0.35 -0.80
N ALA A 49 -8.48 -1.35 0.06
CA ALA A 49 -9.77 -1.69 0.64
C ALA A 49 -10.29 -0.53 1.49
N ASP A 50 -9.43 0.00 2.37
CA ASP A 50 -9.74 1.12 3.25
C ASP A 50 -9.95 2.42 2.46
N ILE A 51 -8.97 2.81 1.64
CA ILE A 51 -9.02 4.07 0.89
C ILE A 51 -10.15 4.09 -0.12
N PHE A 52 -10.40 3.02 -0.88
CA PHE A 52 -11.40 3.02 -1.95
C PHE A 52 -12.71 2.34 -1.55
N GLU A 53 -12.90 2.05 -0.26
CA GLU A 53 -14.11 1.45 0.32
C GLU A 53 -14.51 0.16 -0.43
N LEU A 54 -13.55 -0.74 -0.60
CA LEU A 54 -13.71 -1.98 -1.37
C LEU A 54 -13.85 -3.18 -0.44
N ASP A 55 -14.82 -4.03 -0.75
CA ASP A 55 -14.89 -5.39 -0.22
C ASP A 55 -14.07 -6.34 -1.09
N ILE A 56 -12.85 -6.64 -0.66
CA ILE A 56 -11.92 -7.49 -1.41
C ILE A 56 -12.17 -8.96 -1.05
N THR A 57 -12.87 -9.66 -1.94
CA THR A 57 -13.18 -11.10 -1.77
C THR A 57 -12.19 -12.03 -2.49
N ALA A 58 -11.48 -11.53 -3.49
CA ALA A 58 -10.51 -12.28 -4.26
C ALA A 58 -9.40 -11.37 -4.81
N ILE A 59 -8.22 -11.97 -4.99
CA ILE A 59 -7.08 -11.35 -5.69
C ILE A 59 -6.76 -12.25 -6.88
N LYS A 60 -7.03 -11.77 -8.10
CA LYS A 60 -6.78 -12.54 -9.33
C LYS A 60 -5.30 -12.60 -9.68
N LYS A 61 -4.58 -11.51 -9.43
CA LYS A 61 -3.15 -11.38 -9.74
C LYS A 61 -2.53 -10.31 -8.86
N ALA A 62 -1.31 -10.56 -8.39
CA ALA A 62 -0.48 -9.56 -7.73
C ALA A 62 0.98 -9.73 -8.16
N LYS A 63 1.69 -8.62 -8.28
CA LYS A 63 3.12 -8.55 -8.57
C LYS A 63 3.73 -7.47 -7.69
N PHE A 64 4.77 -7.81 -6.94
CA PHE A 64 5.57 -6.88 -6.14
C PHE A 64 6.99 -6.87 -6.73
N THR A 65 7.40 -5.73 -7.28
CA THR A 65 8.66 -5.60 -8.03
C THR A 65 9.77 -4.96 -7.23
N LYS A 66 9.43 -4.19 -6.19
CA LYS A 66 10.38 -3.47 -5.35
C LYS A 66 9.94 -3.51 -3.89
N ILE A 67 10.93 -3.44 -3.01
CA ILE A 67 10.72 -3.30 -1.57
C ILE A 67 10.32 -1.86 -1.26
N ILE A 68 9.43 -1.69 -0.29
CA ILE A 68 8.98 -0.41 0.24
C ILE A 68 9.40 -0.34 1.71
N THR A 69 9.92 0.80 2.13
CA THR A 69 10.40 1.06 3.50
C THR A 69 9.54 2.12 4.19
N PRO A 70 9.65 2.29 5.52
CA PRO A 70 8.99 3.37 6.25
C PRO A 70 9.23 4.75 5.66
N LEU A 71 8.35 5.70 5.98
CA LEU A 71 8.39 7.11 5.56
C LEU A 71 8.28 7.37 4.05
N GLN A 72 8.16 6.33 3.22
CA GLN A 72 7.99 6.50 1.78
C GLN A 72 6.56 6.94 1.42
N THR A 73 6.48 7.78 0.39
CA THR A 73 5.20 8.18 -0.22
C THR A 73 4.84 7.24 -1.36
N LEU A 74 3.63 6.70 -1.32
CA LEU A 74 3.09 5.80 -2.33
C LEU A 74 1.93 6.44 -3.08
N THR A 75 1.94 6.32 -4.40
CA THR A 75 0.80 6.66 -5.25
C THR A 75 0.11 5.38 -5.70
N TYR A 76 -1.18 5.25 -5.37
CA TYR A 76 -2.06 4.20 -5.86
C TYR A 76 -2.90 4.75 -7.01
N GLU A 77 -2.83 4.11 -8.17
CA GLU A 77 -3.70 4.39 -9.32
C GLU A 77 -4.68 3.24 -9.50
N LYS A 78 -5.98 3.58 -9.56
CA LYS A 78 -7.11 2.66 -9.71
C LYS A 78 -7.73 2.82 -11.09
N ASN A 79 -7.84 1.70 -11.81
CA ASN A 79 -8.62 1.59 -13.04
C ASN A 79 -9.55 0.38 -12.92
N SER A 80 -10.82 0.64 -12.59
CA SER A 80 -11.79 -0.41 -12.23
C SER A 80 -11.22 -1.29 -11.10
N ASN A 81 -11.02 -2.58 -11.33
CA ASN A 81 -10.46 -3.52 -10.35
C ASN A 81 -8.94 -3.70 -10.45
N LYS A 82 -8.25 -2.88 -11.25
CA LYS A 82 -6.79 -2.94 -11.42
C LYS A 82 -6.13 -1.80 -10.68
N PHE A 83 -5.03 -2.12 -10.02
CA PHE A 83 -4.23 -1.18 -9.26
C PHE A 83 -2.79 -1.22 -9.70
N LYS A 84 -2.20 -0.03 -9.79
CA LYS A 84 -0.75 0.17 -9.88
C LYS A 84 -0.31 1.00 -8.69
N VAL A 85 0.84 0.65 -8.14
CA VAL A 85 1.43 1.33 -6.99
C VAL A 85 2.80 1.83 -7.41
N PHE A 86 3.03 3.11 -7.16
CA PHE A 86 4.28 3.80 -7.44
C PHE A 86 4.88 4.31 -6.14
N CYS A 87 6.19 4.20 -6.00
CA CYS A 87 6.98 4.95 -5.04
C CYS A 87 7.86 5.88 -5.86
N GLU A 88 7.68 7.20 -5.68
CA GLU A 88 8.26 8.19 -6.59
C GLU A 88 7.87 7.86 -8.05
N ASP A 89 8.85 7.70 -8.95
CA ASP A 89 8.63 7.39 -10.37
C ASP A 89 8.66 5.89 -10.71
N ALA A 90 8.81 5.02 -9.72
CA ALA A 90 8.96 3.58 -9.94
C ALA A 90 7.68 2.80 -9.61
N GLU A 91 7.19 1.98 -10.56
CA GLU A 91 6.17 0.97 -10.26
C GLU A 91 6.77 -0.09 -9.30
N VAL A 92 6.21 -0.16 -8.09
CA VAL A 92 6.63 -1.07 -7.01
C VAL A 92 5.69 -2.27 -6.85
N ALA A 93 4.42 -2.10 -7.23
CA ALA A 93 3.45 -3.18 -7.24
C ALA A 93 2.36 -2.98 -8.29
N SER A 94 1.76 -4.07 -8.76
CA SER A 94 0.52 -4.05 -9.53
C SER A 94 -0.32 -5.28 -9.25
N PHE A 95 -1.64 -5.08 -9.17
CA PHE A 95 -2.57 -6.16 -8.82
C PHE A 95 -3.96 -5.94 -9.39
N SER A 96 -4.75 -7.01 -9.43
CA SER A 96 -6.14 -7.00 -9.89
C SER A 96 -7.01 -7.82 -8.95
N LEU A 97 -8.16 -7.25 -8.58
CA LEU A 97 -9.19 -7.84 -7.73
C LEU A 97 -10.24 -8.59 -8.56
#